data_AF-A0A9Q3X478-F1
#
_entry.id   AF-A0A9Q3X478-F1
#
_cell.length_a   1.000
_cell.length_b   1.000
_cell.length_c   1.000
_cell.angle_alpha   90.00
_cell.angle_beta   90.00
_cell.angle_gamma   90.00
#
_symmetry.space_group_name_H-M   'P 1'
#
loop_
_entity.id
_entity.type
_entity.pdbx_description
1 polymer ?
#
loop_
_entity_poly.entity_id
_entity_poly.type
_entity_poly.pdbx_seq_one_letter_code
_entity_poly.pdbx_strand_id
1 'polypeptide(L)' 'MSGIDDFRFKSHYLLIELDAATSTMMMLVSSKEVAGAKWDAAALRHHEAFQAWSSFLNFPYGHLRGSTPSPH' A
#
# COMPACT_ATOMS: atom_id res chain seq x y z
N MET A 1 2.76 16.29 14.49
CA MET A 1 3.57 15.09 14.25
C MET A 1 4.26 15.29 12.91
N SER A 2 5.57 15.03 12.83
CA SER A 2 6.39 15.42 11.67
C SER A 2 5.92 14.69 10.40
N GLY A 3 6.14 15.24 9.20
CA GLY A 3 5.77 14.57 7.94
C GLY A 3 6.41 13.18 7.75
N ILE A 4 7.47 12.88 8.51
CA ILE A 4 8.07 11.53 8.60
C ILE A 4 7.19 10.56 9.39
N ASP A 5 6.55 11.00 10.49
CA ASP A 5 5.62 10.15 11.24
C ASP A 5 4.39 9.83 10.40
N ASP A 6 3.85 10.83 9.69
CA ASP A 6 2.72 10.62 8.78
C ASP A 6 3.09 9.66 7.63
N PHE A 7 4.31 9.77 7.10
CA PHE A 7 4.84 8.82 6.11
C PHE A 7 4.90 7.41 6.66
N ARG A 8 5.50 7.22 7.83
CA ARG A 8 5.67 5.91 8.47
C ARG A 8 4.31 5.29 8.79
N PHE A 9 3.40 6.07 9.36
CA PHE A 9 2.06 5.62 9.71
C PHE A 9 1.28 5.17 8.47
N LYS A 10 1.25 6.01 7.42
CA LYS A 10 0.53 5.69 6.19
C LYS A 10 1.17 4.52 5.43
N SER A 11 2.50 4.44 5.37
CA SER A 11 3.22 3.30 4.79
C SER A 11 2.84 2.01 5.50
N HIS A 12 2.89 2.00 6.83
CA HIS A 12 2.60 0.82 7.63
C HIS A 12 1.17 0.32 7.40
N TYR A 13 0.20 1.24 7.38
CA TYR A 13 -1.20 0.92 7.07
C TYR A 13 -1.36 0.28 5.70
N LEU A 14 -0.77 0.87 4.65
CA LEU A 14 -0.87 0.35 3.28
C LEU A 14 -0.20 -1.03 3.13
N LEU A 15 0.94 -1.24 3.79
CA LEU A 15 1.64 -2.52 3.78
C LEU A 15 0.85 -3.62 4.50
N ILE A 16 0.18 -3.31 5.61
CA ILE A 16 -0.71 -4.26 6.30
C ILE A 16 -1.88 -4.68 5.40
N GLU A 17 -2.51 -3.72 4.71
CA GLU A 17 -3.63 -4.04 3.82
C GLU A 17 -3.18 -4.91 2.63
N LEU A 18 -2.01 -4.63 2.06
CA LEU A 18 -1.44 -5.43 0.98
C LEU A 18 -1.10 -6.87 1.45
N ASP A 19 -0.53 -7.02 2.65
CA ASP A 19 -0.24 -8.32 3.24
C ASP A 19 -1.52 -9.13 3.51
N ALA A 20 -2.57 -8.48 4.03
CA ALA A 20 -3.87 -9.11 4.24
C ALA A 20 -4.52 -9.58 2.92
N ALA A 21 -4.44 -8.76 1.87
CA ALA A 21 -4.92 -9.13 0.54
C ALA A 21 -4.12 -10.30 -0.07
N THR A 22 -2.80 -10.27 0.10
CA THR A 22 -1.88 -11.35 -0.35
C THR A 22 -2.18 -12.66 0.38
N SER A 23 -2.34 -12.61 1.70
CA SER A 23 -2.68 -13.76 2.54
C SER A 23 -4.00 -14.39 2.13
N THR A 24 -4.99 -13.57 1.75
CA THR A 24 -6.28 -14.06 1.22
C THR A 24 -6.09 -14.84 -0.08
N MET A 25 -5.29 -14.32 -1.01
CA MET A 25 -4.98 -15.04 -2.25
C MET A 25 -4.23 -16.36 -1.98
N MET A 26 -3.26 -16.35 -1.05
CA MET A 26 -2.52 -17.56 -0.66
C MET A 26 -3.46 -18.62 -0.07
N MET A 27 -4.43 -18.22 0.75
CA MET A 27 -5.45 -19.12 1.30
C MET A 27 -6.27 -19.77 0.17
N LEU A 28 -6.75 -18.99 -0.79
CA LEU A 28 -7.52 -19.50 -1.93
C LEU A 28 -6.71 -20.44 -2.82
N VAL A 29 -5.43 -20.13 -3.04
CA VAL A 29 -4.50 -21.04 -3.75
C VAL A 29 -4.37 -22.37 -3.00
N SER A 30 -4.20 -22.32 -1.68
CA SER A 30 -4.12 -23.51 -0.82
C SER A 30 -5.40 -24.36 -0.87
N SER A 31 -6.57 -23.72 -0.93
CA SER A 31 -7.86 -24.41 -1.08
C SER A 31 -8.20 -24.84 -2.52
N LYS A 32 -7.31 -24.57 -3.50
CA LYS A 32 -7.51 -24.79 -4.94
C LYS A 32 -8.65 -23.95 -5.54
N GLU A 33 -9.06 -22.87 -4.87
CA GLU A 33 -10.08 -21.91 -5.33
C GLU A 33 -9.43 -20.76 -6.13
N VAL A 34 -8.78 -21.10 -7.25
CA VAL A 34 -8.01 -20.16 -8.09
C VAL A 34 -8.78 -19.63 -9.31
N ALA A 35 -10.11 -19.71 -9.27
CA ALA A 35 -10.99 -19.22 -10.33
C ALA A 35 -12.39 -18.87 -9.78
N GLY A 36 -13.14 -18.09 -10.55
CA GLY A 36 -14.51 -17.67 -10.21
C GLY A 36 -14.56 -16.51 -9.22
N ALA A 37 -15.79 -16.13 -8.84
CA ALA A 37 -16.06 -14.84 -8.19
C ALA A 37 -15.24 -14.57 -6.91
N LYS A 38 -14.95 -15.59 -6.09
CA LYS A 38 -14.12 -15.42 -4.88
C LYS A 38 -12.67 -15.06 -5.23
N TRP A 39 -12.11 -15.74 -6.22
CA TRP A 39 -10.77 -15.46 -6.71
C TRP A 39 -10.69 -14.09 -7.37
N ASP A 40 -11.67 -13.75 -8.21
CA ASP A 40 -11.72 -12.45 -8.89
C ASP A 40 -11.81 -11.29 -7.89
N ALA A 41 -12.62 -11.43 -6.85
CA ALA A 41 -12.73 -10.44 -5.79
C ALA A 41 -11.43 -10.30 -4.98
N ALA A 42 -10.76 -11.41 -4.65
CA ALA A 42 -9.47 -11.39 -3.95
C ALA A 42 -8.36 -10.77 -4.81
N ALA A 43 -8.33 -11.10 -6.11
CA ALA A 43 -7.38 -10.55 -7.07
C ALA A 43 -7.60 -9.03 -7.26
N LEU A 44 -8.86 -8.58 -7.34
CA LEU A 44 -9.20 -7.16 -7.41
C LEU A 44 -8.74 -6.43 -6.15
N ARG A 45 -9.05 -6.95 -4.96
CA ARG A 45 -8.61 -6.35 -3.69
C ARG A 45 -7.09 -6.24 -3.62
N HIS A 46 -6.37 -7.30 -4.00
CA HIS A 46 -4.91 -7.28 -4.02
C HIS A 46 -4.38 -6.23 -5.01
N HIS A 47 -4.98 -6.13 -6.20
CA HIS A 47 -4.61 -5.11 -7.19
C HIS A 47 -4.82 -3.68 -6.65
N GLU A 48 -5.96 -3.40 -6.03
CA GLU A 48 -6.27 -2.10 -5.45
C GLU A 48 -5.31 -1.74 -4.30
N ALA A 49 -5.02 -2.69 -3.41
CA ALA A 49 -4.06 -2.50 -2.31
C ALA A 49 -2.65 -2.19 -2.86
N PHE A 50 -2.20 -2.94 -3.87
CA PHE A 50 -0.92 -2.71 -4.52
C PHE A 50 -0.88 -1.33 -5.21
N GLN A 51 -1.94 -0.96 -5.91
CA GLN A 51 -2.04 0.34 -6.58
C GLN A 51 -2.00 1.48 -5.57
N ALA A 52 -2.70 1.36 -4.44
CA ALA A 52 -2.69 2.36 -3.37
C ALA A 52 -1.29 2.53 -2.77
N TRP A 53 -0.59 1.42 -2.49
CA TRP A 53 0.79 1.44 -2.02
C TRP A 53 1.74 2.08 -3.03
N SER A 54 1.67 1.63 -4.29
CA SER A 54 2.51 2.15 -5.38
C SER A 54 2.28 3.64 -5.61
N SER A 55 1.01 4.09 -5.59
CA SER A 55 0.66 5.50 -5.75
C SER A 55 1.20 6.36 -4.60
N PHE A 56 1.16 5.83 -3.37
CA PHE A 56 1.71 6.51 -2.20
C PHE A 56 3.24 6.64 -2.27
N LEU A 57 3.95 5.61 -2.71
CA LEU A 57 5.41 5.67 -2.93
C LEU A 57 5.82 6.65 -4.03
N ASN A 58 5.05 6.65 -5.13
CA ASN A 58 5.32 7.49 -6.29
C ASN A 58 4.78 8.92 -6.13
N PHE A 59 4.06 9.20 -5.04
CA PHE A 59 3.68 10.56 -4.71
C PHE A 59 4.97 11.34 -4.42
N PRO A 60 5.28 12.40 -5.18
CA PRO A 60 6.54 13.10 -5.01
C PRO A 60 6.56 13.73 -3.62
N TYR A 61 7.36 13.17 -2.71
CA TYR A 61 7.78 13.81 -1.46
C TYR A 61 8.65 15.07 -1.70
N GLY A 62 8.46 15.76 -2.82
CA GLY A 62 9.11 17.01 -3.17
C GLY A 62 8.84 18.13 -2.16
N HIS A 63 7.89 17.95 -1.24
CA HIS A 63 7.57 18.93 -0.20
C HIS A 63 8.32 18.75 1.13
N LEU A 64 9.01 17.62 1.37
CA LEU A 64 9.87 17.48 2.56
C LEU A 64 11.29 18.05 2.35
N ARG A 65 11.65 18.45 1.13
CA ARG A 65 12.94 19.09 0.78
C ARG A 65 12.91 20.63 0.77
N GLY A 66 11.80 21.26 1.18
CA GLY A 66 11.57 22.70 1.00
C GLY A 66 11.75 23.60 2.22
N SER A 67 12.26 23.11 3.35
CA SER A 67 12.46 23.93 4.56
C SER A 67 13.93 24.03 4.97
N THR A 68 14.82 24.35 4.02
CA THR A 68 16.09 24.97 4.38
C THR A 68 15.83 26.46 4.61
N PRO A 69 15.90 26.98 5.85
CA PRO A 69 15.80 28.42 6.07
C PRO A 69 17.00 29.09 5.38
N SER A 70 16.71 30.10 4.56
CA SER A 70 17.75 30.91 3.92
C SER A 70 18.58 31.61 5.01
N PRO A 71 19.92 31.55 4.97
CA PRO A 71 20.74 32.36 5.85
C PRO A 71 20.69 33.80 5.34
N HIS A 72 20.15 34.70 6.16
CA HIS A 72 20.37 36.14 6.07
C HIS A 72 21.69 36.50 6.74
#